data_AF-A0A430HP43-F1
#
_entry.id   AF-A0A430HP43-F1
#
_cell.length_a   1.000
_cell.length_b   1.000
_cell.length_c   1.000
_cell.angle_alpha   90.00
_cell.angle_beta   90.00
_cell.angle_gamma   90.00
#
_symmetry.space_group_name_H-M   'P 1'
#
loop_
_entity.id
_entity.type
_entity.pdbx_description
1 polymer ?
#
loop_
_entity_poly.entity_id
_entity_poly.type
_entity_poly.pdbx_seq_one_letter_code
_entity_poly.pdbx_strand_id
1 'polypeptide(L)'
;MSSAAFEILEIVDTFKPVRRKNHRTRLELLAHRVFRYGLLFALGLSAIASLFLAWHQFRSPLTPMGMDTILGLMVGTLFMAFAALGALIVEVVCWGITLKQSLWRSFVSELKWDLGQARRLDRFDKKDLQRAHEFVELRANRARERIKLFVGGTDKLALVVLLAGGWAVFREVPWRASFFLANWADPAHFPSAVLFLLFLFAMSTIAGAFILNFQVQRYVYQLEVLKLQLSTRN
;
A
#
# COMPACT_ATOMS: atom_id res chain seq x y z
N MET A 1 -19.50 -23.77 -28.56
CA MET A 1 -19.48 -23.44 -27.12
C MET A 1 -20.92 -23.23 -26.67
N SER A 2 -21.37 -23.82 -25.57
CA SER A 2 -22.74 -23.60 -25.07
C SER A 2 -22.89 -22.12 -24.66
N SER A 3 -24.04 -21.52 -24.97
CA SER A 3 -24.38 -20.15 -24.54
C SER A 3 -24.22 -19.95 -23.02
N ALA A 4 -24.44 -21.02 -22.24
CA ALA A 4 -24.26 -21.06 -20.79
C ALA A 4 -22.81 -20.80 -20.32
N ALA A 5 -21.79 -21.26 -21.04
CA ALA A 5 -20.39 -21.06 -20.64
C ALA A 5 -19.97 -19.59 -20.72
N PHE A 6 -20.48 -18.84 -21.70
CA PHE A 6 -20.23 -17.40 -21.82
C PHE A 6 -20.98 -16.61 -20.74
N GLU A 7 -22.22 -16.99 -20.43
CA GLU A 7 -23.00 -16.36 -19.36
C GLU A 7 -22.34 -16.55 -17.99
N ILE A 8 -21.76 -17.72 -17.73
CA ILE A 8 -20.96 -17.98 -16.51
C ILE A 8 -19.75 -17.04 -16.46
N LEU A 9 -19.01 -16.90 -17.57
CA LEU A 9 -17.83 -16.04 -17.61
C LEU A 9 -18.17 -14.57 -17.38
N GLU A 10 -19.30 -14.09 -17.87
CA GLU A 10 -19.78 -12.73 -17.65
C GLU A 10 -20.11 -12.48 -16.17
N ILE A 11 -20.78 -13.43 -15.52
CA ILE A 11 -21.09 -13.35 -14.08
C ILE A 11 -19.81 -13.38 -13.26
N VAL A 12 -18.87 -14.27 -13.61
CA VAL A 12 -17.58 -14.40 -12.92
C VAL A 12 -16.74 -13.13 -13.05
N ASP A 13 -16.83 -12.40 -14.17
CA ASP A 13 -16.15 -11.11 -14.30
C ASP A 13 -16.69 -10.07 -13.31
N THR A 14 -17.97 -10.13 -12.94
CA THR A 14 -18.56 -9.22 -11.93
C THR A 14 -18.07 -9.48 -10.51
N PHE A 15 -17.44 -10.63 -10.23
CA PHE A 15 -16.96 -10.95 -8.90
C PHE A 15 -15.78 -10.06 -8.51
N LYS A 16 -15.92 -9.41 -7.34
CA LYS A 16 -14.90 -8.57 -6.74
C LYS A 16 -14.67 -9.02 -5.30
N PRO A 17 -13.40 -9.09 -4.85
CA PRO A 17 -13.10 -9.40 -3.46
C PRO A 17 -13.72 -8.35 -2.54
N VAL A 18 -14.11 -8.76 -1.34
CA VAL A 18 -14.63 -7.85 -0.32
C VAL A 18 -13.56 -6.80 -0.02
N ARG A 19 -13.88 -5.52 -0.23
CA ARG A 19 -13.03 -4.43 0.26
C ARG A 19 -13.07 -4.48 1.78
N ARG A 20 -11.96 -4.87 2.41
CA ARG A 20 -11.84 -4.96 3.88
C ARG A 20 -12.36 -3.67 4.52
N LYS A 21 -13.50 -3.77 5.20
CA LYS A 21 -13.94 -2.71 6.11
C LYS A 21 -13.02 -2.76 7.33
N ASN A 22 -12.33 -1.66 7.58
CA ASN A 22 -11.48 -1.53 8.76
C ASN A 22 -12.35 -1.62 10.01
N HIS A 23 -12.36 -2.77 10.67
CA HIS A 23 -13.06 -2.96 11.94
C HIS A 23 -12.14 -2.49 13.07
N ARG A 24 -11.91 -1.17 13.15
CA ARG A 24 -11.16 -0.59 14.25
C ARG A 24 -12.01 -0.61 15.52
N THR A 25 -11.41 -1.02 16.63
CA THR A 25 -12.09 -0.98 17.93
C THR A 25 -12.22 0.47 18.43
N ARG A 26 -13.15 0.74 19.36
CA ARG A 26 -13.34 2.10 19.92
C ARG A 26 -12.07 2.63 20.59
N LEU A 27 -11.30 1.75 21.24
CA LEU A 27 -10.02 2.08 21.87
C LEU A 27 -8.93 2.39 20.83
N GLU A 28 -8.86 1.61 19.76
CA GLU A 28 -7.95 1.88 18.64
C GLU A 28 -8.28 3.21 17.95
N LEU A 29 -9.57 3.53 17.78
CA LEU A 29 -10.00 4.82 17.23
C LEU A 29 -9.64 6.00 18.15
N LEU A 30 -9.75 5.83 19.46
CA LEU A 30 -9.35 6.85 20.44
C LEU A 30 -7.83 7.00 20.50
N ALA A 31 -7.08 5.90 20.57
CA ALA A 31 -5.62 5.90 20.55
C ALA A 31 -5.07 6.56 19.28
N HIS A 32 -5.65 6.22 18.12
CA HIS A 32 -5.29 6.83 16.84
C HIS A 32 -5.58 8.33 16.79
N ARG A 33 -6.67 8.77 17.42
CA ARG A 33 -7.06 10.17 17.52
C ARG A 33 -6.12 10.95 18.43
N VAL A 34 -5.79 10.39 19.60
CA VAL A 34 -4.82 10.96 20.56
C VAL A 34 -3.44 11.05 19.93
N PHE A 35 -2.99 10.00 19.23
CA PHE A 35 -1.75 10.00 18.46
C PHE A 35 -1.74 11.12 17.42
N ARG A 36 -2.77 11.21 16.57
CA ARG A 36 -2.81 12.20 15.49
C ARG A 36 -2.83 13.64 16.01
N TYR A 37 -3.65 13.94 17.01
CA TYR A 37 -3.70 15.30 17.58
C TYR A 37 -2.47 15.61 18.44
N GLY A 38 -1.96 14.64 19.20
CA GLY A 38 -0.74 14.80 19.99
C GLY A 38 0.48 15.11 19.11
N LEU A 39 0.61 14.43 17.98
CA LEU A 39 1.71 14.65 17.03
C LEU A 39 1.57 16.00 16.30
N LEU A 40 0.35 16.40 15.93
CA LEU A 40 0.09 17.74 15.37
C LEU A 40 0.40 18.86 16.37
N PHE A 41 0.04 18.68 17.65
CA PHE A 41 0.37 19.63 18.71
C PHE A 41 1.87 19.70 18.97
N ALA A 42 2.56 18.56 19.01
CA ALA A 42 4.01 18.51 19.21
C ALA A 42 4.76 19.21 18.06
N LEU A 43 4.33 19.00 16.81
CA LEU A 43 4.86 19.72 15.64
C LEU A 43 4.60 21.22 15.71
N GLY A 44 3.41 21.64 16.14
CA GLY A 44 3.09 23.06 16.32
C GLY A 44 3.98 23.73 17.36
N LEU A 45 4.13 23.09 18.53
CA LEU A 45 4.98 23.59 19.61
C LEU A 45 6.47 23.60 19.19
N SER A 46 6.95 22.60 18.45
CA SER A 46 8.35 22.59 17.98
C SER A 46 8.61 23.67 16.92
N ALA A 47 7.63 23.96 16.06
CA ALA A 47 7.73 25.05 15.08
C ALA A 47 7.80 26.42 15.78
N ILE A 48 6.99 26.63 16.82
CA ILE A 48 7.01 27.86 17.63
C ILE A 48 8.36 28.00 18.34
N ALA A 49 8.85 26.93 18.99
CA ALA A 49 10.16 26.95 19.65
C ALA A 49 11.30 27.25 18.66
N SER A 50 11.25 26.70 17.45
CA SER A 50 12.23 26.95 16.40
C SER A 50 12.19 28.39 15.89
N LEU A 51 11.00 29.00 15.79
CA LEU A 51 10.82 30.41 15.43
C LEU A 51 11.44 31.34 16.48
N PHE A 52 11.24 31.08 17.76
CA PHE A 52 11.87 31.84 18.84
C PHE A 52 13.39 31.67 18.87
N LEU A 53 13.89 30.46 18.59
CA LEU A 53 15.33 30.18 18.49
C LEU A 53 15.97 30.90 17.29
N ALA A 54 15.28 30.93 16.14
CA ALA A 54 15.73 31.67 14.97
C ALA A 54 15.70 33.19 15.23
N TRP A 55 14.67 33.70 15.90
CA TRP A 55 14.60 35.11 16.31
C TRP A 55 15.75 35.51 17.24
N HIS A 56 16.09 34.63 18.19
CA HIS A 56 17.25 34.79 19.08
C HIS A 56 18.56 34.98 18.30
N GLN A 57 18.76 34.16 17.28
CA GLN A 57 20.03 34.08 16.55
C GLN A 57 20.19 35.20 15.52
N PHE A 58 19.10 35.68 14.91
CA PHE A 58 19.16 36.63 13.79
C PHE A 58 18.82 38.08 14.13
N ARG A 59 18.12 38.37 15.24
CA ARG A 59 17.64 39.73 15.55
C ARG A 59 18.19 40.32 16.85
N SER A 60 18.09 39.61 17.97
CA SER A 60 18.57 40.11 19.27
C SER A 60 18.67 38.99 20.30
N PRO A 61 19.65 39.03 21.22
CA PRO A 61 19.73 38.11 22.34
C PRO A 61 18.49 38.28 23.24
N LEU A 62 17.86 37.16 23.58
CA LEU A 62 16.65 37.11 24.40
C LEU A 62 17.03 37.30 25.86
N THR A 63 16.13 37.89 26.63
CA THR A 63 16.25 37.99 28.09
C THR A 63 16.28 36.59 28.72
N PRO A 64 16.82 36.42 29.94
CA PRO A 64 16.87 35.13 30.64
C PRO A 64 15.49 34.45 30.75
N MET A 65 14.42 35.22 30.98
CA MET A 65 13.03 34.73 30.95
C MET A 65 12.60 34.16 29.58
N GLY A 66 13.15 34.66 28.48
CA GLY A 66 12.92 34.14 27.13
C GLY A 66 13.57 32.76 26.90
N MET A 67 14.68 32.47 27.57
CA MET A 67 15.32 31.16 27.51
C MET A 67 14.56 30.11 28.32
N ASP A 68 14.05 30.48 29.51
CA ASP A 68 13.23 29.58 30.33
C ASP A 68 11.92 29.18 29.64
N THR A 69 11.33 30.10 28.87
CA THR A 69 10.11 29.82 28.09
C THR A 69 10.37 28.89 26.89
N ILE A 70 11.51 29.04 26.20
CA ILE A 70 11.93 28.10 25.14
C ILE A 70 12.21 26.72 25.73
N LEU A 71 12.90 26.65 26.87
CA LEU A 71 13.17 25.39 27.56
C LEU A 71 11.86 24.70 27.99
N GLY A 72 10.90 25.45 28.53
CA GLY A 72 9.57 24.94 28.87
C GLY A 72 8.79 24.42 27.66
N LEU A 73 8.86 25.12 26.52
CA LEU A 73 8.26 24.65 25.26
C LEU A 73 8.91 23.36 24.76
N MET A 74 10.25 23.24 24.84
CA MET A 74 10.98 22.04 24.43
C MET A 74 10.64 20.85 25.34
N VAL A 75 10.61 21.04 26.66
CA VAL A 75 10.18 19.99 27.60
C VAL A 75 8.72 19.59 27.34
N GLY A 76 7.84 20.55 27.06
CA GLY A 76 6.45 20.30 26.67
C GLY A 76 6.31 19.50 25.38
N THR A 77 7.11 19.79 24.35
CA THR A 77 7.14 19.00 23.10
C THR A 77 7.59 17.57 23.36
N LEU A 78 8.61 17.39 24.20
CA LEU A 78 9.12 16.08 24.56
C LEU A 78 8.05 15.25 25.27
N PHE A 79 7.35 15.85 26.24
CA PHE A 79 6.27 15.20 26.98
C PHE A 79 5.12 14.78 26.05
N MET A 80 4.72 15.66 25.12
CA MET A 80 3.67 15.34 24.13
C MET A 80 4.10 14.25 23.15
N ALA A 81 5.37 14.23 22.75
CA ALA A 81 5.93 13.17 21.91
C ALA A 81 5.94 11.82 22.64
N PHE A 82 6.33 11.80 23.93
CA PHE A 82 6.25 10.60 24.77
C PHE A 82 4.81 10.10 24.94
N ALA A 83 3.85 11.00 25.17
CA ALA A 83 2.43 10.66 25.26
C ALA A 83 1.89 10.08 23.93
N ALA A 84 2.29 10.64 22.79
CA ALA A 84 1.92 10.12 21.47
C ALA A 84 2.54 8.74 21.21
N LEU A 85 3.79 8.52 21.62
CA LEU A 85 4.45 7.21 21.52
C LEU A 85 3.72 6.16 22.37
N GLY A 86 3.32 6.52 23.60
CA GLY A 86 2.52 5.66 24.47
C GLY A 86 1.17 5.29 23.85
N ALA A 87 0.48 6.25 23.22
CA ALA A 87 -0.78 5.99 22.51
C ALA A 87 -0.60 5.02 21.33
N LEU A 88 0.52 5.12 20.58
CA LEU A 88 0.84 4.21 19.49
C LEU A 88 1.07 2.78 20.00
N ILE A 89 1.79 2.60 21.10
CA ILE A 89 2.02 1.29 21.72
C ILE A 89 0.68 0.66 22.12
N VAL A 90 -0.22 1.44 22.72
CA VAL A 90 -1.58 0.98 23.07
C VAL A 90 -2.38 0.59 21.81
N GLU A 91 -2.32 1.37 20.73
CA GLU A 91 -2.97 1.05 19.45
C GLU A 91 -2.48 -0.31 18.91
N VAL A 92 -1.15 -0.53 18.88
CA VAL A 92 -0.52 -1.77 18.39
C VAL A 92 -0.86 -2.97 19.27
N VAL A 93 -0.84 -2.81 20.59
CA VAL A 93 -1.16 -3.88 21.54
C VAL A 93 -2.64 -4.26 21.45
N CYS A 94 -3.55 -3.27 21.42
CA CYS A 94 -4.97 -3.51 21.22
C CYS A 94 -5.25 -4.21 19.89
N TRP A 95 -4.59 -3.78 18.80
CA TRP A 95 -4.68 -4.44 17.51
C TRP A 95 -4.17 -5.89 17.58
N GLY A 96 -3.02 -6.14 18.22
CA GLY A 96 -2.45 -7.48 18.39
C GLY A 96 -3.34 -8.44 19.19
N ILE A 97 -3.93 -7.98 20.29
CA ILE A 97 -4.85 -8.78 21.12
C ILE A 97 -6.14 -9.11 20.34
N THR A 98 -6.65 -8.14 19.59
CA THR A 98 -7.87 -8.31 18.81
C THR A 98 -7.63 -8.95 17.44
N LEU A 99 -6.36 -9.14 17.05
CA LEU A 99 -5.96 -9.62 15.73
C LEU A 99 -6.58 -10.97 15.40
N LYS A 100 -6.47 -11.94 16.32
CA LYS A 100 -6.98 -13.30 16.07
C LYS A 100 -8.50 -13.30 15.84
N GLN A 101 -9.24 -12.57 16.66
CA GLN A 101 -10.70 -12.47 16.52
C GLN A 101 -11.12 -11.63 15.31
N SER A 102 -10.40 -10.55 15.02
CA SER A 102 -10.64 -9.68 13.88
C SER A 102 -10.37 -10.41 12.57
N LEU A 103 -9.25 -11.13 12.47
CA LEU A 103 -8.91 -12.00 11.34
C LEU A 103 -9.96 -13.09 11.14
N TRP A 104 -10.39 -13.76 12.22
CA TRP A 104 -11.42 -14.79 12.13
C TRP A 104 -12.77 -14.23 11.68
N ARG A 105 -13.22 -13.10 12.25
CA ARG A 105 -14.47 -12.44 11.84
C ARG A 105 -14.38 -11.95 10.39
N SER A 106 -13.24 -11.38 9.98
CA SER A 106 -12.98 -10.98 8.60
C SER A 106 -13.07 -12.19 7.69
N PHE A 107 -12.39 -13.28 8.03
CA PHE A 107 -12.41 -14.52 7.26
C PHE A 107 -13.83 -15.10 7.14
N VAL A 108 -14.61 -15.17 8.22
CA VAL A 108 -16.01 -15.63 8.17
C VAL A 108 -16.87 -14.71 7.32
N SER A 109 -16.64 -13.40 7.36
CA SER A 109 -17.38 -12.43 6.53
C SER A 109 -16.99 -12.52 5.05
N GLU A 110 -15.71 -12.72 4.74
CA GLU A 110 -15.18 -12.97 3.41
C GLU A 110 -15.77 -14.27 2.86
N LEU A 111 -15.74 -15.35 3.65
CA LEU A 111 -16.33 -16.64 3.27
C LEU A 111 -17.84 -16.56 3.03
N LYS A 112 -18.60 -15.82 3.86
CA LYS A 112 -20.03 -15.60 3.64
C LYS A 112 -20.30 -14.85 2.33
N TRP A 113 -19.47 -13.87 2.01
CA TRP A 113 -19.57 -13.13 0.76
C TRP A 113 -19.25 -14.03 -0.44
N ASP A 114 -18.17 -14.81 -0.35
CA ASP A 114 -17.72 -15.72 -1.39
C ASP A 114 -18.76 -16.82 -1.64
N LEU A 115 -19.35 -17.38 -0.58
CA LEU A 115 -20.48 -18.30 -0.68
C LEU A 115 -21.71 -17.64 -1.32
N GLY A 116 -21.96 -16.36 -1.02
CA GLY A 116 -23.03 -15.58 -1.66
C GLY A 116 -22.83 -15.44 -3.17
N GLN A 117 -21.59 -15.20 -3.62
CA GLN A 117 -21.26 -15.16 -5.05
C GLN A 117 -21.32 -16.56 -5.68
N ALA A 118 -20.83 -17.59 -4.98
CA ALA A 118 -20.88 -18.98 -5.42
C ALA A 118 -22.33 -19.48 -5.63
N ARG A 119 -23.28 -19.07 -4.78
CA ARG A 119 -24.71 -19.38 -4.95
C ARG A 119 -25.29 -18.85 -6.25
N ARG A 120 -24.78 -17.76 -6.81
CA ARG A 120 -25.24 -17.23 -8.12
C ARG A 120 -24.92 -18.18 -9.27
N LEU A 121 -23.95 -19.07 -9.05
CA LEU A 121 -23.53 -20.10 -10.00
C LEU A 121 -24.30 -21.42 -9.83
N ASP A 122 -25.21 -21.51 -8.85
CA ASP A 122 -25.94 -22.76 -8.54
C ASP A 122 -27.00 -23.12 -9.61
N ARG A 123 -27.31 -22.20 -10.51
CA ARG A 123 -28.22 -22.43 -11.64
C ARG A 123 -27.61 -23.18 -12.83
N PHE A 124 -26.28 -23.37 -12.84
CA PHE A 124 -25.56 -23.96 -13.97
C PHE A 124 -25.16 -25.41 -13.71
N ASP A 125 -25.02 -26.21 -14.77
CA ASP A 125 -24.61 -27.61 -14.65
C ASP A 125 -23.12 -27.75 -14.27
N LYS A 126 -22.76 -28.84 -13.58
CA LYS A 126 -21.39 -29.12 -13.10
C LYS A 126 -20.38 -29.17 -14.26
N LYS A 127 -20.80 -29.69 -15.42
CA LYS A 127 -19.96 -29.78 -16.63
C LYS A 127 -19.63 -28.41 -17.20
N ASP A 128 -20.57 -27.47 -17.21
CA ASP A 128 -20.34 -26.11 -17.72
C ASP A 128 -19.50 -25.27 -16.73
N LEU A 129 -19.65 -25.50 -15.43
CA LEU A 129 -18.79 -24.90 -14.39
C LEU A 129 -17.33 -25.38 -14.49
N GLN A 130 -17.10 -26.68 -14.74
CA GLN A 130 -15.74 -27.21 -14.95
C GLN A 130 -15.08 -26.59 -16.19
N ARG A 131 -15.82 -26.47 -17.29
CA ARG A 131 -15.30 -25.78 -18.49
C ARG A 131 -14.97 -24.32 -18.21
N ALA A 132 -15.83 -23.59 -17.50
CA ALA A 132 -15.57 -22.21 -17.12
C ALA A 132 -14.32 -22.08 -16.24
N HIS A 133 -14.12 -23.01 -15.30
CA HIS A 133 -12.91 -23.09 -14.48
C HIS A 133 -11.65 -23.26 -15.34
N GLU A 134 -11.64 -24.24 -16.25
CA GLU A 134 -10.52 -24.46 -17.19
C GLU A 134 -10.22 -23.21 -18.04
N PHE A 135 -11.25 -22.50 -18.51
CA PHE A 135 -11.06 -21.27 -19.28
C PHE A 135 -10.44 -20.13 -18.46
N VAL A 136 -10.91 -19.92 -17.23
CA VAL A 136 -10.34 -18.90 -16.33
C VAL A 136 -8.91 -19.28 -15.94
N GLU A 137 -8.63 -20.58 -15.75
CA GLU A 137 -7.29 -21.09 -15.43
C GLU A 137 -6.31 -20.86 -16.58
N LEU A 138 -6.71 -21.20 -17.82
CA LEU A 138 -5.93 -20.89 -19.01
C LEU A 138 -5.67 -19.39 -19.16
N ARG A 139 -6.67 -18.55 -18.88
CA ARG A 139 -6.51 -17.09 -18.93
C ARG A 139 -5.57 -16.58 -17.84
N ALA A 140 -5.66 -17.10 -16.63
CA ALA A 140 -4.77 -16.77 -15.51
C ALA A 140 -3.33 -17.19 -15.80
N ASN A 141 -3.13 -18.40 -16.33
CA ASN A 141 -1.81 -18.91 -16.69
C ASN A 141 -1.17 -18.10 -17.82
N ARG A 142 -1.93 -17.75 -18.87
CA ARG A 142 -1.45 -16.84 -19.93
C ARG A 142 -1.07 -15.46 -19.38
N ALA A 143 -1.86 -14.92 -18.45
CA ALA A 143 -1.53 -13.64 -17.80
C ALA A 143 -0.24 -13.74 -16.97
N ARG A 144 -0.08 -14.83 -16.20
CA ARG A 144 1.15 -15.11 -15.43
C ARG A 144 2.37 -15.28 -16.34
N GLU A 145 2.25 -16.02 -17.43
CA GLU A 145 3.34 -16.20 -18.40
C GLU A 145 3.74 -14.88 -19.05
N ARG A 146 2.77 -14.02 -19.42
CA ARG A 146 3.07 -12.66 -19.90
C ARG A 146 3.82 -11.85 -18.86
N ILE A 147 3.44 -11.91 -17.58
CA ILE A 147 4.18 -11.24 -16.50
C ILE A 147 5.60 -11.79 -16.40
N LYS A 148 5.78 -13.12 -16.45
CA LYS A 148 7.10 -13.75 -16.43
C LYS A 148 7.99 -13.32 -17.59
N LEU A 149 7.41 -13.08 -18.77
CA LEU A 149 8.14 -12.53 -19.92
C LEU A 149 8.58 -11.08 -19.70
N PHE A 150 7.76 -10.26 -19.02
CA PHE A 150 8.07 -8.86 -18.74
C PHE A 150 8.99 -8.65 -17.53
N VAL A 151 8.92 -9.51 -16.50
CA VAL A 151 9.59 -9.30 -15.20
C VAL A 151 10.71 -10.31 -14.94
N GLY A 152 10.77 -11.41 -15.71
CA GLY A 152 11.68 -12.53 -15.47
C GLY A 152 11.21 -13.38 -14.28
N GLY A 153 11.24 -14.71 -14.42
CA GLY A 153 10.67 -15.67 -13.46
C GLY A 153 11.30 -15.72 -12.05
N THR A 154 12.20 -14.79 -11.71
CA THR A 154 12.75 -14.56 -10.37
C THR A 154 12.03 -13.38 -9.70
N ASP A 155 10.71 -13.54 -9.57
CA ASP A 155 9.63 -12.55 -9.33
C ASP A 155 9.75 -11.60 -8.12
N LYS A 156 10.84 -11.61 -7.36
CA LYS A 156 11.01 -10.73 -6.18
C LYS A 156 12.37 -10.08 -6.12
N LEU A 157 13.43 -10.81 -6.47
CA LEU A 157 14.79 -10.27 -6.43
C LEU A 157 15.01 -9.25 -7.54
N ALA A 158 14.51 -9.48 -8.76
CA ALA A 158 14.65 -8.51 -9.85
C ALA A 158 13.96 -7.17 -9.52
N LEU A 159 12.74 -7.22 -8.97
CA LEU A 159 12.01 -6.03 -8.54
C LEU A 159 12.66 -5.34 -7.34
N VAL A 160 13.19 -6.09 -6.37
CA VAL A 160 13.92 -5.54 -5.22
C VAL A 160 15.25 -4.92 -5.66
N VAL A 161 15.97 -5.53 -6.59
CA VAL A 161 17.21 -4.99 -7.17
C VAL A 161 16.91 -3.76 -8.02
N LEU A 162 15.83 -3.75 -8.81
CA LEU A 162 15.37 -2.57 -9.54
C LEU A 162 14.94 -1.43 -8.62
N LEU A 163 14.21 -1.73 -7.53
CA LEU A 163 13.82 -0.74 -6.51
C LEU A 163 15.04 -0.21 -5.75
N ALA A 164 15.97 -1.08 -5.35
CA ALA A 164 17.19 -0.70 -4.65
C ALA A 164 18.12 0.12 -5.55
N GLY A 165 18.27 -0.28 -6.82
CA GLY A 165 19.01 0.47 -7.83
C GLY A 165 18.35 1.82 -8.13
N GLY A 166 17.02 1.84 -8.28
CA GLY A 166 16.26 3.07 -8.46
C GLY A 166 16.38 4.02 -7.26
N TRP A 167 16.37 3.49 -6.04
CA TRP A 167 16.57 4.27 -4.82
C TRP A 167 18.00 4.82 -4.70
N ALA A 168 19.01 4.03 -5.03
CA ALA A 168 20.40 4.47 -5.07
C ALA A 168 20.57 5.63 -6.06
N VAL A 169 20.03 5.49 -7.28
CA VAL A 169 20.04 6.55 -8.30
C VAL A 169 19.27 7.79 -7.84
N PHE A 170 18.12 7.62 -7.19
CA PHE A 170 17.32 8.73 -6.67
C PHE A 170 18.06 9.57 -5.61
N ARG A 171 18.95 8.96 -4.82
CA ARG A 171 19.77 9.69 -3.83
C ARG A 171 20.92 10.46 -4.47
N GLU A 172 21.49 9.95 -5.56
CA GLU A 172 22.65 10.54 -6.24
C GLU A 172 22.26 11.67 -7.20
N VAL A 173 21.02 11.71 -7.71
CA VAL A 173 20.57 12.76 -8.63
C VAL A 173 20.03 13.96 -7.84
N PRO A 174 20.56 15.20 -8.01
CA PRO A 174 20.04 16.41 -7.36
C PRO A 174 18.71 16.86 -8.01
N TRP A 175 17.62 16.13 -7.72
CA TRP A 175 16.26 16.36 -8.25
C TRP A 175 15.61 17.68 -7.81
N ARG A 176 16.22 18.44 -6.88
CA ARG A 176 15.59 19.60 -6.23
C ARG A 176 15.75 20.94 -6.95
N ALA A 177 16.57 21.06 -8.00
CA ALA A 177 16.66 22.32 -8.75
C ALA A 177 17.20 22.17 -10.17
N SER A 178 18.07 21.19 -10.44
CA SER A 178 18.93 21.25 -11.63
C SER A 178 18.38 20.49 -12.83
N PHE A 179 17.57 19.44 -12.66
CA PHE A 179 17.25 18.53 -13.77
C PHE A 179 16.27 19.10 -14.81
N PHE A 180 15.19 19.74 -14.34
CA PHE A 180 14.18 20.33 -15.21
C PHE A 180 14.60 21.69 -15.79
N LEU A 181 15.69 22.27 -15.27
CA LEU A 181 16.20 23.59 -15.65
C LEU A 181 17.59 23.55 -16.32
N ALA A 182 18.29 22.41 -16.32
CA ALA A 182 19.61 22.26 -16.94
C ALA A 182 19.51 22.11 -18.46
N ASN A 183 20.52 22.61 -19.17
CA ASN A 183 20.71 22.33 -20.59
C ASN A 183 21.22 20.90 -20.77
N TRP A 184 20.44 20.06 -21.45
CA TRP A 184 20.76 18.65 -21.69
C TRP A 184 21.95 18.45 -22.65
N ALA A 185 22.41 19.54 -23.28
CA ALA A 185 23.60 19.59 -24.13
C ALA A 185 24.91 19.77 -23.34
N ASP A 186 24.86 20.11 -22.05
CA ASP A 186 26.06 20.28 -21.24
C ASP A 186 26.63 18.90 -20.81
N PRO A 187 27.91 18.60 -21.11
CA PRO A 187 28.53 17.32 -20.77
C PRO A 187 28.52 16.99 -19.27
N ALA A 188 28.48 18.02 -18.42
CA ALA A 188 28.44 17.88 -16.97
C ALA A 188 27.10 17.30 -16.46
N HIS A 189 26.01 17.50 -17.20
CA HIS A 189 24.66 17.06 -16.82
C HIS A 189 24.21 15.78 -17.55
N PHE A 190 24.97 15.34 -18.55
CA PHE A 190 24.64 14.14 -19.33
C PHE A 190 24.59 12.84 -18.48
N PRO A 191 25.53 12.57 -17.54
CA PRO A 191 25.46 11.36 -16.72
C PRO A 191 24.22 11.32 -15.81
N SER A 192 23.85 12.46 -15.22
CA SER A 192 22.65 12.55 -14.37
C SER A 192 21.36 12.43 -15.19
N ALA A 193 21.33 12.97 -16.42
CA ALA A 193 20.25 12.76 -17.40
C ALA A 193 20.03 11.28 -17.72
N VAL A 194 21.09 10.54 -18.04
CA VAL A 194 21.03 9.11 -18.34
C VAL A 194 20.57 8.31 -17.12
N LEU A 195 21.11 8.58 -15.94
CA LEU A 195 20.71 7.93 -14.69
C LEU A 195 19.22 8.17 -14.38
N PHE A 196 18.72 9.39 -14.59
CA PHE A 196 17.32 9.72 -14.39
C PHE A 196 16.39 9.01 -15.39
N LEU A 197 16.77 8.92 -16.67
CA LEU A 197 16.00 8.15 -17.67
C LEU A 197 15.95 6.66 -17.32
N LEU A 198 17.06 6.08 -16.88
CA LEU A 198 17.11 4.71 -16.39
C LEU A 198 16.22 4.51 -15.15
N PHE A 199 16.21 5.48 -14.24
CA PHE A 199 15.31 5.48 -13.09
C PHE A 199 13.83 5.52 -13.50
N LEU A 200 13.44 6.42 -14.42
CA LEU A 200 12.06 6.49 -14.91
C LEU A 200 11.62 5.21 -15.62
N PHE A 201 12.51 4.61 -16.42
CA PHE A 201 12.27 3.33 -17.07
C PHE A 201 12.07 2.20 -16.05
N ALA A 202 12.94 2.13 -15.04
CA ALA A 202 12.82 1.18 -13.92
C ALA A 202 11.50 1.37 -13.15
N MET A 203 11.13 2.59 -12.80
CA MET A 203 9.88 2.88 -12.08
C MET A 203 8.64 2.54 -12.91
N SER A 204 8.67 2.80 -14.22
CA SER A 204 7.56 2.50 -15.14
C SER A 204 7.34 1.00 -15.30
N THR A 205 8.43 0.22 -15.41
CA THR A 205 8.36 -1.25 -15.48
C THR A 205 7.85 -1.87 -14.17
N ILE A 206 8.30 -1.36 -13.01
CA ILE A 206 7.77 -1.78 -11.70
C ILE A 206 6.27 -1.48 -11.60
N ALA A 207 5.84 -0.26 -11.96
CA ALA A 207 4.42 0.11 -11.92
C ALA A 207 3.56 -0.78 -12.84
N GLY A 208 4.05 -1.07 -14.06
CA GLY A 208 3.40 -2.00 -14.98
C GLY A 208 3.28 -3.42 -14.40
N ALA A 209 4.35 -3.93 -13.78
CA ALA A 209 4.34 -5.22 -13.12
C ALA A 209 3.32 -5.30 -11.97
N PHE A 210 3.20 -4.24 -11.16
CA PHE A 210 2.21 -4.15 -10.10
C PHE A 210 0.77 -4.20 -10.63
N ILE A 211 0.47 -3.47 -11.70
CA ILE A 211 -0.87 -3.45 -12.33
C ILE A 211 -1.21 -4.84 -12.88
N LEU A 212 -0.27 -5.49 -13.56
CA LEU A 212 -0.49 -6.84 -14.09
C LEU A 212 -0.68 -7.88 -12.98
N ASN A 213 0.07 -7.77 -11.88
CA ASN A 213 -0.07 -8.65 -10.73
C ASN A 213 -1.43 -8.49 -10.04
N PHE A 214 -1.95 -7.25 -9.96
CA PHE A 214 -3.31 -7.00 -9.48
C PHE A 214 -4.36 -7.71 -10.33
N GLN A 215 -4.20 -7.70 -11.66
CA GLN A 215 -5.11 -8.41 -12.56
C GLN A 215 -5.02 -9.93 -12.40
N VAL A 216 -3.82 -10.49 -12.18
CA VAL A 216 -3.65 -11.92 -11.90
C VAL A 216 -4.30 -12.31 -10.57
N GLN A 217 -4.16 -11.51 -9.53
CA GLN A 217 -4.83 -11.75 -8.25
C GLN A 217 -6.35 -11.81 -8.40
N ARG A 218 -6.93 -10.97 -9.27
CA ARG A 218 -8.37 -11.02 -9.58
C ARG A 218 -8.78 -12.36 -10.24
N TYR A 219 -7.98 -12.88 -11.18
CA TYR A 219 -8.27 -14.18 -11.79
C TYR A 219 -8.13 -15.34 -10.80
N VAL A 220 -7.16 -15.27 -9.88
CA VAL A 220 -7.00 -16.27 -8.80
C VAL A 220 -8.23 -16.30 -7.91
N TYR A 221 -8.73 -15.12 -7.51
CA TYR A 221 -9.97 -15.04 -6.72
C TYR A 221 -11.17 -15.63 -7.45
N GLN A 222 -11.32 -15.37 -8.76
CA GLN A 222 -12.39 -15.96 -9.58
C GLN A 222 -12.30 -17.50 -9.63
N LEU A 223 -11.09 -18.07 -9.71
CA LEU A 223 -10.87 -19.51 -9.65
C LEU A 223 -11.23 -20.10 -8.28
N GLU A 224 -10.87 -19.41 -7.19
CA GLU A 224 -11.19 -19.85 -5.83
C GLU A 224 -12.70 -19.94 -5.59
N VAL A 225 -13.48 -18.94 -6.05
CA VAL A 225 -14.95 -18.96 -5.97
C VAL A 225 -15.56 -20.09 -6.81
N LEU A 226 -15.04 -20.33 -8.02
CA LEU A 226 -15.48 -21.44 -8.87
C LEU A 226 -15.16 -22.81 -8.22
N LYS A 227 -13.97 -22.95 -7.66
CA LYS A 227 -13.53 -24.17 -6.95
C LYS A 227 -14.36 -24.43 -5.69
N LEU A 228 -14.71 -23.37 -4.95
CA LEU A 228 -15.59 -23.45 -3.79
C LEU A 228 -16.96 -24.02 -4.18
N GLN A 229 -17.54 -23.54 -5.28
CA GLN A 229 -18.82 -24.05 -5.76
C GLN A 229 -18.73 -25.50 -6.26
N LEU A 230 -17.67 -25.86 -6.98
CA LEU A 230 -17.44 -27.24 -7.42
C LEU A 230 -17.26 -28.20 -6.23
N SER A 231 -16.59 -27.76 -5.15
CA SER A 231 -16.38 -28.56 -3.94
C SER A 231 -17.64 -28.76 -3.09
N THR A 232 -18.60 -27.83 -3.16
CA THR A 232 -19.89 -27.90 -2.44
C THR A 232 -20.87 -28.89 -3.10
N ARG A 233 -20.61 -29.29 -4.35
CA ARG A 233 -21.45 -30.19 -5.18
C ARG A 233 -20.85 -31.59 -5.34
N ASN A 234 -20.00 -32.01 -4.42
CA ASN A 234 -19.56 -33.40 -4.30
C ASN A 234 -20.45 -34.15 -3.32
#